data_AF-A0A5P8M0R1-F1
#
_entry.id   AF-A0A5P8M0R1-F1
#
_cell.length_a   1.000
_cell.length_b   1.000
_cell.length_c   1.000
_cell.angle_alpha   90.00
_cell.angle_beta   90.00
_cell.angle_gamma   90.00
#
_symmetry.space_group_name_H-M   'P 1'
#
loop_
_entity.id
_entity.type
_entity.pdbx_description
1 polymer ?
#
loop_
_entity_poly.entity_id
_entity_poly.type
_entity_poly.pdbx_seq_one_letter_code
_entity_poly.pdbx_strand_id
1 'polypeptide(L)'
;MRNSVVDDPETEAEILTELERLLGEPYERAKRTHIWAEEERGEHNWVAMTNFRDALDHMSKIFNDLEQDDIDGARENLGEMEAHIQRAAFDSAQSVPDKKLDQYFNERVPPTLYTITRLDAPSKAESERRLQTIREQMVKGREKKAKSMEESVKAFKVADDHISKLLQGLPSRREVQYRLIILGGVFVSVVALLLTIASFNVGVL
;
A
#
# COMPACT_ATOMS: atom_id res chain seq x y z
N MET A 1 -22.34 -5.77 55.87
CA MET A 1 -20.92 -5.38 55.91
C MET A 1 -20.55 -4.95 54.51
N ARG A 2 -20.22 -3.66 54.33
CA ARG A 2 -19.67 -3.14 53.08
C ARG A 2 -18.28 -3.74 52.93
N ASN A 3 -18.06 -4.55 51.91
CA ASN A 3 -16.70 -4.79 51.43
C ASN A 3 -16.26 -3.46 50.84
N SER A 4 -15.33 -2.80 51.51
CA SER A 4 -14.51 -1.76 50.91
C SER A 4 -13.78 -2.42 49.75
N VAL A 5 -14.25 -2.17 48.53
CA VAL A 5 -13.40 -2.26 47.35
C VAL A 5 -12.23 -1.35 47.68
N VAL A 6 -11.07 -1.97 47.82
CA VAL A 6 -9.81 -1.23 47.92
C VAL A 6 -9.69 -0.61 46.54
N ASP A 7 -9.94 0.69 46.43
CA ASP A 7 -9.29 1.51 45.41
C ASP A 7 -7.82 1.14 45.52
N ASP A 8 -7.32 0.35 44.57
CA ASP A 8 -5.89 0.14 44.47
C ASP A 8 -5.37 1.20 43.50
N PRO A 9 -4.96 2.38 43.97
CA PRO A 9 -4.46 3.46 43.13
C PRO A 9 -3.27 3.03 42.26
N GLU A 10 -2.61 1.90 42.57
CA GLU A 10 -1.61 1.28 41.69
C GLU A 10 -2.23 0.84 40.35
N THR A 11 -3.47 0.34 40.33
CA THR A 11 -4.09 -0.20 39.11
C THR A 11 -4.62 0.89 38.17
N GLU A 12 -5.24 1.96 38.71
CA GLU A 12 -5.63 3.12 37.90
C GLU A 12 -4.39 3.81 37.31
N ALA A 13 -3.35 4.01 38.14
CA ALA A 13 -2.10 4.63 37.70
C ALA A 13 -1.42 3.81 36.59
N GLU A 14 -1.47 2.47 36.66
CA GLU A 14 -1.00 1.58 35.60
C GLU A 14 -1.76 1.81 34.28
N ILE A 15 -3.10 1.87 34.33
CA ILE A 15 -3.94 2.12 33.14
C ILE A 15 -3.60 3.48 32.52
N LEU A 16 -3.49 4.53 33.33
CA LEU A 16 -3.16 5.87 32.84
C LEU A 16 -1.73 5.93 32.25
N THR A 17 -0.78 5.23 32.85
CA THR A 17 0.60 5.12 32.33
C THR A 17 0.61 4.42 30.98
N GLU A 18 -0.16 3.35 30.83
CA GLU A 18 -0.24 2.60 29.58
C GLU A 18 -0.99 3.38 28.50
N LEU A 19 -2.03 4.14 28.87
CA LEU A 19 -2.71 5.08 27.98
C LEU A 19 -1.74 6.15 27.46
N GLU A 20 -0.92 6.75 28.33
CA GLU A 20 0.13 7.70 27.94
C GLU A 20 1.13 7.05 26.98
N ARG A 21 1.56 5.82 27.27
CA ARG A 21 2.45 5.05 26.38
C ARG A 21 1.84 4.87 24.99
N LEU A 22 0.56 4.50 24.89
CA LEU A 22 -0.14 4.28 23.62
C LEU A 22 -0.26 5.57 22.79
N LEU A 23 -0.59 6.68 23.46
CA LEU A 23 -0.69 8.01 22.84
C LEU A 23 0.67 8.58 22.43
N GLY A 24 1.77 8.08 22.99
CA GLY A 24 3.12 8.42 22.60
C GLY A 24 3.53 7.80 21.26
N GLU A 25 4.63 7.02 21.27
CA GLU A 25 5.25 6.51 20.05
C GLU A 25 4.35 5.60 19.18
N PRO A 26 3.50 4.71 19.73
CA PRO A 26 2.61 3.89 18.91
C PRO A 26 1.64 4.72 18.07
N TYR A 27 0.90 5.65 18.68
CA TYR A 27 -0.02 6.55 17.98
C TYR A 27 0.72 7.42 16.96
N GLU A 28 1.82 8.05 17.37
CA GLU A 28 2.59 8.93 16.48
C GLU A 28 3.18 8.17 15.29
N ARG A 29 3.60 6.92 15.47
CA ARG A 29 4.06 6.07 14.37
C ARG A 29 2.92 5.67 13.43
N ALA A 30 1.76 5.31 13.97
CA ALA A 30 0.58 5.01 13.16
C ALA A 30 0.18 6.23 12.33
N LYS A 31 0.15 7.42 12.94
CA LYS A 31 -0.15 8.69 12.27
C LYS A 31 0.84 9.02 11.15
N ARG A 32 2.15 8.90 11.40
CA ARG A 32 3.18 9.06 10.35
C ARG A 32 2.97 8.08 9.18
N THR A 33 2.57 6.85 9.49
CA THR A 33 2.31 5.81 8.49
C THR A 33 1.05 6.11 7.67
N HIS A 34 0.01 6.64 8.31
CA HIS A 34 -1.20 7.12 7.66
C HIS A 34 -0.90 8.27 6.68
N ILE A 35 -0.18 9.30 7.13
CA ILE A 35 0.20 10.45 6.30
C ILE A 35 1.00 9.99 5.08
N TRP A 36 2.03 9.16 5.30
CA TRP A 36 2.82 8.59 4.21
C TRP A 36 1.94 7.83 3.20
N ALA A 37 0.96 7.06 3.68
CA ALA A 37 0.08 6.31 2.79
C ALA A 37 -0.82 7.23 1.94
N GLU A 38 -1.32 8.33 2.50
CA GLU A 38 -2.09 9.33 1.74
C GLU A 38 -1.21 10.03 0.70
N GLU A 39 0.03 10.39 1.05
CA GLU A 39 1.00 11.01 0.15
C GLU A 39 1.32 10.10 -1.04
N GLU A 40 1.66 8.83 -0.79
CA GLU A 40 2.02 7.87 -1.83
C GLU A 40 0.83 7.47 -2.72
N ARG A 41 -0.38 7.43 -2.15
CA ARG A 41 -1.59 7.08 -2.91
C ARG A 41 -2.23 8.27 -3.60
N GLY A 42 -1.95 9.49 -3.16
CA GLY A 42 -2.62 10.72 -3.61
C GLY A 42 -4.11 10.76 -3.29
N GLU A 43 -4.56 10.06 -2.25
CA GLU A 43 -5.98 10.00 -1.86
C GLU A 43 -6.15 9.82 -0.35
N HIS A 44 -7.32 10.22 0.16
CA HIS A 44 -7.64 10.09 1.58
C HIS A 44 -7.77 8.62 2.02
N ASN A 45 -7.17 8.31 3.17
CA ASN A 45 -7.18 6.99 3.78
C ASN A 45 -8.21 6.95 4.94
N TRP A 46 -9.48 6.87 4.55
CA TRP A 46 -10.63 6.84 5.46
C TRP A 46 -10.63 5.67 6.43
N VAL A 47 -10.03 4.54 6.05
CA VAL A 47 -9.95 3.34 6.91
C VAL A 47 -9.08 3.61 8.13
N ALA A 48 -7.90 4.20 7.93
CA ALA A 48 -7.02 4.58 9.04
C ALA A 48 -7.62 5.69 9.89
N MET A 49 -8.27 6.68 9.26
CA MET A 49 -8.96 7.76 9.97
C MET A 49 -10.09 7.23 10.88
N THR A 50 -10.86 6.26 10.39
CA THR A 50 -11.92 5.60 11.18
C THR A 50 -11.31 4.88 12.38
N ASN A 51 -10.22 4.15 12.19
CA ASN A 51 -9.53 3.50 13.30
C ASN A 51 -8.98 4.50 14.34
N PHE A 52 -8.43 5.65 13.92
CA PHE A 52 -8.01 6.68 14.88
C PHE A 52 -9.19 7.26 15.67
N ARG A 53 -10.31 7.51 14.99
CA ARG A 53 -11.54 7.96 15.67
C ARG A 53 -11.99 6.93 16.70
N ASP A 54 -12.04 5.66 16.33
CA ASP A 54 -12.50 4.59 17.20
C ASP A 54 -11.53 4.41 18.39
N ALA A 55 -10.21 4.57 18.19
CA ALA A 55 -9.23 4.61 19.28
C ALA A 55 -9.50 5.74 20.29
N LEU A 56 -9.87 6.93 19.80
CA LEU A 56 -10.24 8.07 20.67
C LEU A 56 -11.57 7.84 21.40
N ASP A 57 -12.52 7.14 20.76
CA ASP A 57 -13.77 6.74 21.41
C ASP A 57 -13.51 5.77 22.57
N HIS A 58 -12.61 4.78 22.37
CA HIS A 58 -12.17 3.90 23.45
C HIS A 58 -11.44 4.65 24.55
N MET A 59 -10.60 5.64 24.24
CA MET A 59 -9.99 6.51 25.25
C MET A 59 -11.05 7.23 26.11
N SER A 60 -12.13 7.73 25.51
CA SER A 60 -13.22 8.33 26.28
C SER A 60 -13.92 7.32 27.20
N LYS A 61 -14.06 6.06 26.77
CA LYS A 61 -14.64 4.99 27.59
C LYS A 61 -13.74 4.63 28.77
N ILE A 62 -12.42 4.56 28.56
CA ILE A 62 -11.45 4.32 29.64
C ILE A 62 -11.67 5.30 30.78
N PHE A 63 -11.77 6.60 30.49
CA PHE A 63 -12.00 7.59 31.56
C PHE A 63 -13.35 7.42 32.25
N ASN A 64 -14.43 7.11 31.51
CA ASN A 64 -15.74 6.86 32.10
C ASN A 64 -15.77 5.59 32.97
N ASP A 65 -15.02 4.56 32.58
CA ASP A 65 -14.92 3.29 33.31
C ASP A 65 -14.13 3.52 34.60
N LEU A 66 -13.02 4.28 34.55
CA LEU A 66 -12.25 4.68 35.73
C LEU A 66 -13.09 5.51 36.72
N GLU A 67 -13.92 6.46 36.23
CA GLU A 67 -14.85 7.23 37.08
C GLU A 67 -15.91 6.37 37.79
N GLN A 68 -16.19 5.18 37.26
CA GLN A 68 -17.17 4.22 37.79
C GLN A 68 -16.53 3.07 38.58
N ASP A 69 -15.22 3.15 38.85
CA ASP A 69 -14.41 2.08 39.45
C ASP A 69 -14.44 0.75 38.66
N ASP A 70 -14.72 0.79 37.35
CA ASP A 70 -14.71 -0.36 36.44
C ASP A 70 -13.33 -0.56 35.78
N ILE A 71 -12.42 -1.10 36.59
CA ILE A 71 -11.03 -1.36 36.16
C ILE A 71 -10.93 -2.38 35.01
N ASP A 72 -11.80 -3.39 35.01
CA ASP A 72 -11.77 -4.43 33.97
C ASP A 72 -12.27 -3.87 32.63
N GLY A 73 -13.33 -3.06 32.64
CA GLY A 73 -13.79 -2.31 31.46
C GLY A 73 -12.73 -1.36 30.91
N ALA A 74 -12.04 -0.62 31.79
CA ALA A 74 -10.95 0.27 31.39
C ALA A 74 -9.80 -0.49 30.71
N ARG A 75 -9.41 -1.68 31.22
CA ARG A 75 -8.40 -2.54 30.59
C ARG A 75 -8.82 -3.09 29.23
N GLU A 76 -10.08 -3.51 29.10
CA GLU A 76 -10.63 -3.98 27.83
C GLU A 76 -10.57 -2.86 26.77
N ASN A 77 -11.05 -1.67 27.13
CA ASN A 77 -11.01 -0.50 26.24
C ASN A 77 -9.58 -0.08 25.88
N LEU A 78 -8.61 -0.25 26.77
CA LEU A 78 -7.20 -0.01 26.48
C LEU A 78 -6.66 -0.97 25.42
N GLY A 79 -7.02 -2.25 25.50
CA GLY A 79 -6.68 -3.26 24.48
C GLY A 79 -7.29 -2.94 23.12
N GLU A 80 -8.56 -2.52 23.09
CA GLU A 80 -9.23 -2.14 21.84
C GLU A 80 -8.64 -0.85 21.24
N MET A 81 -8.30 0.14 22.06
CA MET A 81 -7.61 1.35 21.63
C MET A 81 -6.26 1.01 20.96
N GLU A 82 -5.44 0.16 21.58
CA GLU A 82 -4.19 -0.30 20.99
C GLU A 82 -4.42 -1.02 19.66
N ALA A 83 -5.40 -1.92 19.60
CA ALA A 83 -5.73 -2.65 18.38
C ALA A 83 -6.12 -1.72 17.23
N HIS A 84 -6.92 -0.68 17.50
CA HIS A 84 -7.29 0.32 16.50
C HIS A 84 -6.09 1.15 16.03
N ILE A 85 -5.21 1.59 16.92
CA ILE A 85 -3.96 2.29 16.55
C ILE A 85 -3.10 1.42 15.63
N GLN A 86 -2.94 0.14 15.98
CA GLN A 86 -2.17 -0.81 15.19
C GLN A 86 -2.82 -1.05 13.81
N ARG A 87 -4.14 -1.26 13.74
CA ARG A 87 -4.89 -1.39 12.48
C ARG A 87 -4.71 -0.17 11.59
N ALA A 88 -4.79 1.04 12.14
CA ALA A 88 -4.56 2.28 11.41
C ALA A 88 -3.18 2.29 10.73
N ALA A 89 -2.13 1.87 11.43
CA ALA A 89 -0.79 1.74 10.86
C ALA A 89 -0.71 0.66 9.77
N PHE A 90 -1.26 -0.53 10.03
CA PHE A 90 -1.17 -1.68 9.14
C PHE A 90 -1.91 -1.50 7.84
N ASP A 91 -3.15 -1.04 7.92
CA ASP A 91 -4.00 -0.90 6.75
C ASP A 91 -3.51 0.26 5.89
N SER A 92 -3.02 1.35 6.51
CA SER A 92 -2.28 2.39 5.81
C SER A 92 -1.09 1.81 5.06
N ALA A 93 -0.22 1.07 5.76
CA ALA A 93 1.03 0.62 5.17
C ALA A 93 0.84 -0.40 4.06
N GLN A 94 -0.11 -1.32 4.22
CA GLN A 94 -0.41 -2.34 3.23
C GLN A 94 -1.05 -1.72 1.97
N SER A 95 -1.87 -0.68 2.13
CA SER A 95 -2.64 -0.12 1.03
C SER A 95 -1.80 0.53 -0.08
N VAL A 96 -0.60 1.03 0.26
CA VAL A 96 0.32 1.65 -0.71
C VAL A 96 0.81 0.65 -1.76
N PRO A 97 1.51 -0.45 -1.38
CA PRO A 97 1.96 -1.44 -2.34
C PRO A 97 0.78 -2.17 -3.01
N ASP A 98 -0.35 -2.38 -2.34
CA ASP A 98 -1.55 -2.96 -2.99
C ASP A 98 -2.02 -2.08 -4.16
N LYS A 99 -2.19 -0.76 -3.96
CA LYS A 99 -2.59 0.18 -5.02
C LYS A 99 -1.57 0.24 -6.17
N LYS A 100 -0.27 0.32 -5.85
CA LYS A 100 0.79 0.36 -6.87
C LYS A 100 0.89 -0.95 -7.65
N LEU A 101 0.50 -2.09 -7.06
CA LEU A 101 0.46 -3.38 -7.74
C LEU A 101 -0.68 -3.44 -8.75
N ASP A 102 -1.86 -2.95 -8.36
CA ASP A 102 -2.96 -2.78 -9.28
C ASP A 102 -2.58 -1.84 -10.43
N GLN A 103 -1.93 -0.71 -10.13
CA GLN A 103 -1.41 0.20 -11.15
C GLN A 103 -0.43 -0.52 -12.09
N TYR A 104 0.56 -1.25 -11.57
CA TYR A 104 1.53 -1.99 -12.39
C TYR A 104 0.84 -2.97 -13.34
N PHE A 105 -0.12 -3.75 -12.85
CA PHE A 105 -0.87 -4.70 -13.68
C PHE A 105 -1.78 -4.01 -14.68
N ASN A 106 -2.30 -2.83 -14.35
CA ASN A 106 -3.13 -2.00 -15.22
C ASN A 106 -2.34 -1.14 -16.20
N GLU A 107 -1.03 -0.96 -16.04
CA GLU A 107 -0.21 -0.17 -16.97
C GLU A 107 0.66 -1.06 -17.86
N ARG A 108 1.17 -2.18 -17.34
CA ARG A 108 2.01 -3.09 -18.13
C ARG A 108 1.28 -3.56 -19.39
N VAL A 109 2.03 -3.72 -20.47
CA VAL A 109 1.56 -4.38 -21.70
C VAL A 109 2.33 -5.69 -21.91
N PRO A 110 1.89 -6.58 -22.83
CA PRO A 110 2.66 -7.76 -23.17
C PRO A 110 4.11 -7.41 -23.53
N PRO A 111 5.12 -8.13 -22.98
CA PRO A 111 6.54 -7.81 -23.21
C PRO A 111 6.95 -7.73 -24.69
N THR A 112 6.29 -8.51 -25.54
CA THR A 112 6.49 -8.50 -27.00
C THR A 112 6.25 -7.13 -27.61
N LEU A 113 5.30 -6.34 -27.07
CA LEU A 113 5.02 -4.99 -27.57
C LEU A 113 6.16 -4.02 -27.27
N TYR A 114 6.81 -4.12 -26.11
CA TYR A 114 8.01 -3.33 -25.82
C TYR A 114 9.15 -3.68 -26.79
N THR A 115 9.34 -4.97 -27.09
CA THR A 115 10.33 -5.42 -28.08
C THR A 115 10.03 -4.89 -29.49
N ILE A 116 8.80 -5.01 -29.97
CA ILE A 116 8.38 -4.54 -31.30
C ILE A 116 8.58 -3.02 -31.43
N THR A 117 8.21 -2.28 -30.39
CA THR A 117 8.29 -0.82 -30.35
C THR A 117 9.67 -0.29 -29.99
N ARG A 118 10.64 -1.17 -29.70
CA ARG A 118 11.99 -0.84 -29.22
C ARG A 118 11.96 0.14 -28.04
N LEU A 119 11.09 -0.16 -27.08
CA LEU A 119 11.01 0.55 -25.81
C LEU A 119 11.75 -0.25 -24.74
N ASP A 120 12.59 0.44 -23.98
CA ASP A 120 13.29 -0.15 -22.85
C ASP A 120 12.30 -0.40 -21.73
N ALA A 121 12.13 -1.67 -21.37
CA ALA A 121 11.30 -2.11 -20.26
C ALA A 121 12.09 -3.14 -19.44
N PRO A 122 11.77 -3.32 -18.14
CA PRO A 122 12.39 -4.33 -17.31
C PRO A 122 12.30 -5.70 -17.97
N SER A 123 13.38 -6.47 -17.91
CA SER A 123 13.39 -7.83 -18.44
C SER A 123 12.32 -8.68 -17.74
N LYS A 124 11.86 -9.76 -18.40
CA LYS A 124 10.93 -10.71 -17.79
C LYS A 124 11.49 -11.27 -16.48
N ALA A 125 12.76 -11.67 -16.47
CA ALA A 125 13.42 -12.23 -15.29
C ALA A 125 13.52 -11.21 -14.15
N GLU A 126 13.85 -9.95 -14.45
CA GLU A 126 13.86 -8.89 -13.44
C GLU A 126 12.46 -8.63 -12.88
N SER A 127 11.45 -8.55 -13.76
CA SER A 127 10.06 -8.34 -13.36
C SER A 127 9.57 -9.45 -12.44
N GLU A 128 9.81 -10.72 -12.81
CA GLU A 128 9.43 -11.88 -12.01
C GLU A 128 10.15 -11.89 -10.65
N ARG A 129 11.45 -11.59 -10.62
CA ARG A 129 12.22 -11.49 -9.38
C ARG A 129 11.63 -10.42 -8.44
N ARG A 130 11.35 -9.22 -8.96
CA ARG A 130 10.78 -8.14 -8.16
C ARG A 130 9.37 -8.47 -7.66
N LEU A 131 8.52 -9.03 -8.52
CA LEU A 131 7.17 -9.48 -8.14
C LEU A 131 7.22 -10.55 -7.04
N GLN A 132 8.18 -11.47 -7.10
CA GLN A 132 8.38 -12.46 -6.05
C GLN A 132 8.78 -11.80 -4.72
N THR A 133 9.76 -10.89 -4.73
CA THR A 133 10.15 -10.15 -3.52
C THR A 133 8.99 -9.33 -2.95
N ILE A 134 8.20 -8.66 -3.80
CA ILE A 134 7.01 -7.93 -3.38
C ILE A 134 6.04 -8.86 -2.65
N ARG A 135 5.71 -10.02 -3.23
CA ARG A 135 4.81 -11.00 -2.59
C ARG A 135 5.33 -11.48 -1.24
N GLU A 136 6.61 -11.83 -1.15
CA GLU A 136 7.24 -12.27 0.10
C GLU A 136 7.17 -11.20 1.18
N GLN A 137 7.46 -9.94 0.85
CA GLN A 137 7.36 -8.84 1.81
C GLN A 137 5.92 -8.51 2.18
N MET A 138 4.96 -8.62 1.25
CA MET A 138 3.54 -8.45 1.55
C MET A 138 3.03 -9.54 2.51
N VAL A 139 3.45 -10.79 2.32
CA VAL A 139 3.12 -11.90 3.24
C VAL A 139 3.76 -11.65 4.60
N LYS A 140 5.06 -11.37 4.63
CA LYS A 140 5.79 -11.06 5.87
C LYS A 140 5.15 -9.89 6.64
N GLY A 141 4.74 -8.84 5.94
CA GLY A 141 4.03 -7.71 6.54
C GLY A 141 2.75 -8.14 7.25
N ARG A 142 1.93 -9.00 6.60
CA ARG A 142 0.68 -9.53 7.17
C ARG A 142 0.94 -10.45 8.38
N GLU A 143 1.91 -11.34 8.28
CA GLU A 143 2.26 -12.28 9.37
C GLU A 143 2.79 -11.56 10.63
N LYS A 144 3.46 -10.42 10.45
CA LYS A 144 4.03 -9.63 11.54
C LYS A 144 3.03 -8.68 12.22
N LYS A 145 1.84 -8.46 11.65
CA LYS A 145 0.82 -7.54 12.23
C LYS A 145 0.54 -7.85 13.71
N ALA A 146 0.39 -9.13 14.06
CA ALA A 146 0.08 -9.56 15.43
C ALA A 146 1.27 -9.52 16.41
N LYS A 147 2.49 -9.24 15.94
CA LYS A 147 3.72 -9.39 16.75
C LYS A 147 4.56 -8.12 16.85
N SER A 148 4.63 -7.34 15.78
CA SER A 148 5.43 -6.11 15.77
C SER A 148 4.93 -5.16 14.70
N MET A 149 4.47 -4.00 15.16
CA MET A 149 4.00 -2.96 14.25
C MET A 149 5.12 -2.49 13.31
N GLU A 150 6.31 -2.32 13.87
CA GLU A 150 7.49 -1.85 13.16
C GLU A 150 7.91 -2.79 12.03
N GLU A 151 8.03 -4.09 12.33
CA GLU A 151 8.46 -5.07 11.35
C GLU A 151 7.46 -5.21 10.21
N SER A 152 6.17 -5.12 10.53
CA SER A 152 5.09 -5.17 9.54
C SER A 152 5.14 -3.98 8.58
N VAL A 153 5.17 -2.74 9.13
CA VAL A 153 5.26 -1.52 8.32
C VAL A 153 6.54 -1.49 7.49
N LYS A 154 7.68 -1.93 8.06
CA LYS A 154 8.95 -2.04 7.34
C LYS A 154 8.86 -2.99 6.15
N ALA A 155 8.23 -4.15 6.30
CA ALA A 155 8.05 -5.09 5.20
C ALA A 155 7.21 -4.47 4.06
N PHE A 156 6.12 -3.78 4.38
CA PHE A 156 5.32 -3.09 3.37
C PHE A 156 6.08 -1.97 2.65
N LYS A 157 6.91 -1.21 3.36
CA LYS A 157 7.80 -0.21 2.74
C LYS A 157 8.84 -0.81 1.80
N VAL A 158 9.37 -2.01 2.11
CA VAL A 158 10.26 -2.72 1.18
C VAL A 158 9.48 -3.17 -0.07
N ALA A 159 8.25 -3.68 0.10
CA ALA A 159 7.39 -3.99 -1.04
C ALA A 159 7.13 -2.75 -1.93
N ASP A 160 6.87 -1.61 -1.31
CA ASP A 160 6.67 -0.32 -1.98
C ASP A 160 7.90 0.15 -2.80
N ASP A 161 9.11 0.03 -2.26
CA ASP A 161 10.34 0.37 -2.99
C ASP A 161 10.52 -0.51 -4.23
N HIS A 162 10.28 -1.82 -4.11
CA HIS A 162 10.41 -2.74 -5.23
C HIS A 162 9.38 -2.48 -6.33
N ILE A 163 8.15 -2.10 -5.96
CA ILE A 163 7.09 -1.85 -6.94
C ILE A 163 7.21 -0.49 -7.60
N SER A 164 7.65 0.52 -6.86
CA SER A 164 7.95 1.85 -7.41
C SER A 164 9.03 1.75 -8.49
N LYS A 165 10.07 0.93 -8.27
CA LYS A 165 11.09 0.65 -9.29
C LYS A 165 10.56 -0.07 -10.53
N LEU A 166 9.57 -0.96 -10.36
CA LEU A 166 8.89 -1.59 -11.51
C LEU A 166 8.12 -0.56 -12.32
N LEU A 167 7.30 0.27 -11.66
CA LEU A 167 6.49 1.30 -12.29
C LEU A 167 7.36 2.33 -13.03
N GLN A 168 8.43 2.83 -12.41
CA GLN A 168 9.35 3.77 -13.04
C GLN A 168 10.03 3.23 -14.30
N GLY A 169 10.25 1.91 -14.35
CA GLY A 169 10.83 1.25 -15.52
C GLY A 169 9.83 1.00 -16.65
N LEU A 170 8.52 1.10 -16.41
CA LEU A 170 7.52 0.77 -17.43
C LEU A 170 7.32 1.94 -18.42
N PRO A 171 7.48 1.70 -19.73
CA PRO A 171 7.00 2.63 -20.73
C PRO A 171 5.48 2.75 -20.66
N SER A 172 4.98 3.98 -20.85
CA SER A 172 3.54 4.23 -20.81
C SER A 172 2.79 3.51 -21.94
N ARG A 173 1.56 3.05 -21.68
CA ARG A 173 0.71 2.43 -22.72
C ARG A 173 0.51 3.32 -23.94
N ARG A 174 0.38 4.62 -23.71
CA ARG A 174 0.22 5.62 -24.78
C ARG A 174 1.44 5.69 -25.68
N GLU A 175 2.64 5.63 -25.11
CA GLU A 175 3.88 5.61 -25.89
C GLU A 175 3.98 4.34 -26.74
N VAL A 176 3.66 3.18 -26.16
CA VAL A 176 3.61 1.90 -26.91
C VAL A 176 2.62 2.02 -28.08
N GLN A 177 1.40 2.50 -27.83
CA GLN A 177 0.37 2.67 -28.86
C GLN A 177 0.82 3.62 -29.97
N TYR A 178 1.41 4.76 -29.61
CA TYR A 178 1.92 5.73 -30.56
C TYR A 178 3.00 5.11 -31.48
N ARG A 179 3.95 4.37 -30.90
CA ARG A 179 4.98 3.67 -31.68
C ARG A 179 4.39 2.59 -32.59
N LEU A 180 3.37 1.86 -32.14
CA LEU A 180 2.67 0.88 -32.97
C LEU A 180 1.95 1.55 -34.16
N ILE A 181 1.33 2.71 -33.96
CA ILE A 181 0.69 3.48 -35.04
C ILE A 181 1.72 3.92 -36.08
N ILE A 182 2.88 4.43 -35.63
CA ILE A 182 3.98 4.81 -36.54
C ILE A 182 4.46 3.60 -37.33
N LEU A 183 4.74 2.48 -36.66
CA LEU A 183 5.20 1.25 -37.32
C LEU A 183 4.18 0.74 -38.34
N GLY A 184 2.88 0.79 -38.01
CA GLY A 184 1.81 0.44 -38.92
C GLY A 184 1.75 1.36 -40.14
N GLY A 185 1.86 2.68 -39.95
CA GLY A 185 1.88 3.66 -41.04
C GLY A 185 3.07 3.47 -41.98
N VAL A 186 4.26 3.23 -41.43
CA VAL A 186 5.47 2.90 -42.21
C VAL A 186 5.25 1.61 -43.00
N PHE A 187 4.72 0.57 -42.38
CA PHE A 187 4.44 -0.71 -43.05
C PHE A 187 3.47 -0.54 -44.23
N VAL A 188 2.34 0.16 -44.02
CA VAL A 188 1.37 0.45 -45.08
C VAL A 188 2.01 1.24 -46.23
N SER A 189 2.86 2.22 -45.91
CA SER A 189 3.54 3.04 -46.91
C SER A 189 4.51 2.22 -47.77
N VAL A 190 5.27 1.32 -47.14
CA VAL A 190 6.17 0.39 -47.84
C VAL A 190 5.39 -0.56 -48.75
N VAL A 191 4.30 -1.14 -48.26
CA VAL A 191 3.44 -2.04 -49.07
C VAL A 191 2.83 -1.30 -50.26
N ALA A 192 2.30 -0.09 -50.04
CA ALA A 192 1.73 0.73 -51.12
C ALA A 192 2.77 1.07 -52.19
N LEU A 193 4.01 1.39 -51.79
CA LEU A 193 5.10 1.65 -52.71
C LEU A 193 5.46 0.40 -53.53
N LEU A 194 5.58 -0.76 -52.88
CA LEU A 194 5.86 -2.04 -53.56
C LEU A 194 4.76 -2.40 -54.56
N LEU A 195 3.49 -2.22 -54.19
CA LEU A 195 2.36 -2.44 -55.08
C LEU A 195 2.39 -1.49 -56.27
N THR A 196 2.66 -0.20 -56.04
CA THR A 196 2.77 0.80 -57.10
C THR A 196 3.84 0.43 -58.12
N ILE A 197 5.04 0.05 -57.65
CA ILE A 197 6.15 -0.41 -58.51
C ILE A 197 5.76 -1.66 -59.29
N ALA A 198 5.12 -2.65 -58.64
CA ALA A 198 4.69 -3.88 -59.30
C ALA A 198 3.64 -3.60 -60.40
N SER A 199 2.65 -2.75 -60.13
CA SER A 199 1.64 -2.37 -61.13
C SER A 199 2.24 -1.58 -62.30
N PHE A 200 3.27 -0.77 -62.07
CA PHE A 200 3.96 -0.05 -63.14
C PHE A 200 4.72 -1.01 -64.07
N ASN A 201 5.36 -2.05 -63.52
CA ASN A 201 6.10 -3.05 -64.31
C ASN A 201 5.18 -3.98 -65.12
N VAL A 202 3.93 -4.20 -64.68
CA VAL A 202 2.95 -4.99 -65.45
C VAL A 202 2.34 -4.19 -66.61
N GLY A 203 2.25 -2.86 -66.50
CA GLY A 203 1.71 -1.99 -67.55
C GLY A 203 2.68 -1.61 -68.68
N VAL A 204 3.94 -2.06 -68.62
CA VAL A 204 5.01 -1.78 -69.60
C VAL A 204 5.35 -3.02 -70.46
N LEU A 205 4.65 -4.15 -70.25
CA LEU A 205 4.69 -5.34 -71.11
C LEU A 205 3.46 -5.39 -72.02
#